data_AF-A0A8C7KFW8-F1
#
_entry.id   AF-A0A8C7KFW8-F1
#
_cell.length_a   1.000
_cell.length_b   1.000
_cell.length_c   1.000
_cell.angle_alpha   90.00
_cell.angle_beta   90.00
_cell.angle_gamma   90.00
#
_symmetry.space_group_name_H-M   'P 1'
#
loop_
_entity.id
_entity.type
_entity.pdbx_description
1 polymer ?
#
loop_
_entity_poly.entity_id
_entity_poly.type
_entity_poly.pdbx_seq_one_letter_code
_entity_poly.pdbx_strand_id
1 'polypeptide(L)'
;MEEVDVEPTTTVSTARALNQKHLGFVWGPGDILVYETIYKASGGSAGGCPFVHEVRKDEDIYSPILRKLFNESHHIFVGLQRIREDLPSKNKKPQFVSISKNYRSVIRACMEELQQVAVSTQDAALATQYGNQVSILLAVELIWNLCEVLFIDAAPAGSLVLHLLDWVRLHKADVDEKAREVLASESPAEHQAYWDVVISYVLQGRMDEARQVLVKQAALQPVNSSKESLFFFFPAMLTPITSGRGIWHVRCRCA
;
A
#
# COMPACT_ATOMS: atom_id res chain seq x y z
N MET A 1 11.02 -12.27 -13.44
CA MET A 1 10.46 -10.94 -13.17
C MET A 1 9.51 -10.71 -14.32
N GLU A 2 8.25 -11.11 -14.11
CA GLU A 2 7.20 -11.00 -15.12
C GLU A 2 6.78 -9.54 -15.10
N GLU A 3 7.04 -8.81 -16.19
CA GLU A 3 6.58 -7.43 -16.34
C GLU A 3 5.06 -7.46 -16.29
N VAL A 4 4.50 -6.90 -15.22
CA VAL A 4 3.07 -6.62 -15.16
C VAL A 4 2.83 -5.54 -16.20
N ASP A 5 2.19 -5.91 -17.31
CA ASP A 5 1.62 -4.99 -18.30
C ASP A 5 0.56 -4.13 -17.62
N VAL A 6 1.01 -3.10 -16.90
CA VAL A 6 0.15 -2.05 -16.37
C VAL A 6 -0.16 -1.14 -17.56
N GLU A 7 -1.44 -1.09 -17.96
CA GLU A 7 -1.89 -0.12 -18.94
C GLU A 7 -1.41 1.28 -18.53
N PRO A 8 -0.72 2.01 -19.43
CA PRO A 8 -0.15 3.30 -19.07
C PRO A 8 -1.26 4.27 -18.67
N THR A 9 -1.10 4.89 -17.50
CA THR A 9 -2.03 5.92 -17.01
C THR A 9 -2.19 7.01 -18.06
N THR A 10 -3.39 7.12 -18.63
CA THR A 10 -3.70 8.11 -19.66
C THR A 10 -3.90 9.48 -19.03
N THR A 11 -2.89 10.33 -19.07
CA THR A 11 -3.04 11.74 -18.68
C THR A 11 -3.66 12.52 -19.83
N VAL A 12 -4.86 13.07 -19.61
CA VAL A 12 -5.54 13.92 -20.59
C VAL A 12 -4.78 15.25 -20.66
N SER A 13 -3.90 15.39 -21.66
CA SER A 13 -3.31 16.69 -21.98
C SER A 13 -4.42 17.69 -22.32
N THR A 14 -4.20 18.98 -22.04
CA THR A 14 -5.11 20.09 -22.37
C THR A 14 -5.41 20.23 -23.88
N ALA A 15 -4.82 19.37 -24.70
CA ALA A 15 -4.97 19.29 -26.13
C ALA A 15 -6.30 18.64 -26.58
N ARG A 16 -7.41 18.95 -25.89
CA ARG A 16 -8.78 18.57 -26.25
C ARG A 16 -9.21 19.11 -27.63
N ALA A 17 -8.41 19.98 -28.24
CA ALA A 17 -8.60 20.54 -29.58
C ALA A 17 -7.95 19.72 -30.71
N LEU A 18 -7.16 18.68 -30.42
CA LEU A 18 -6.45 17.88 -31.43
C LEU A 18 -7.34 16.79 -32.05
N ASN A 19 -8.51 17.17 -32.55
CA ASN A 19 -9.27 16.26 -33.40
C ASN A 19 -8.51 16.08 -34.73
N GLN A 20 -7.98 14.87 -34.94
CA GLN A 20 -7.55 14.32 -36.24
C GLN A 20 -6.33 14.97 -36.93
N LYS A 21 -5.36 15.52 -36.20
CA LYS A 21 -4.13 16.09 -36.77
C LYS A 21 -2.89 15.28 -36.35
N HIS A 22 -1.90 15.18 -37.24
CA HIS A 22 -0.65 14.46 -36.96
C HIS A 22 0.16 15.21 -35.88
N LEU A 23 0.64 14.48 -34.87
CA LEU A 23 1.42 15.04 -33.77
C LEU A 23 2.89 14.71 -33.92
N GLY A 24 3.74 15.72 -33.71
CA GLY A 24 5.17 15.56 -33.49
C GLY A 24 5.49 15.74 -32.02
N PHE A 25 6.53 15.07 -31.54
CA PHE A 25 7.07 15.31 -30.21
C PHE A 25 8.60 15.33 -30.23
N VAL A 26 9.19 16.08 -29.31
CA VAL A 26 10.64 16.14 -29.09
C VAL A 26 10.92 16.04 -27.60
N TRP A 27 11.87 15.18 -27.25
CA TRP A 27 12.43 15.10 -25.90
C TRP A 27 13.37 16.28 -25.67
N GLY A 28 13.03 17.13 -24.73
CA GLY A 28 13.93 18.13 -24.17
C GLY A 28 14.74 17.56 -22.99
N PRO A 29 15.66 18.35 -22.41
CA PRO A 29 16.48 17.96 -21.26
C PRO A 29 15.69 17.67 -19.97
N GLY A 30 14.40 18.03 -19.93
CA GLY A 30 13.51 17.85 -18.76
C GLY A 30 12.03 17.73 -19.12
N ASP A 31 11.63 18.29 -20.27
CA ASP A 31 10.23 18.33 -20.71
C ASP A 31 10.04 17.67 -22.08
N ILE A 32 8.82 17.24 -22.37
CA ILE A 32 8.44 16.74 -23.69
C ILE A 32 7.69 17.86 -24.40
N LEU A 33 8.19 18.32 -25.53
CA LEU A 33 7.48 19.29 -26.36
C LEU A 33 6.63 18.54 -27.37
N VAL A 34 5.33 18.81 -27.40
CA VAL A 34 4.37 18.24 -28.34
C VAL A 34 3.85 19.36 -29.23
N TYR A 35 3.89 19.16 -30.55
CA TYR A 35 3.47 20.16 -31.52
C TYR A 35 2.66 19.52 -32.63
N GLU A 36 1.79 20.31 -33.25
CA GLU A 36 1.04 19.86 -34.41
C GLU A 36 1.96 19.81 -35.63
N THR A 37 1.92 18.70 -36.36
CA THR A 37 2.64 18.53 -37.63
C THR A 37 1.64 18.47 -38.77
N ILE A 38 1.94 19.18 -39.85
CA ILE A 38 1.22 19.02 -41.12
C ILE A 38 2.06 18.06 -41.96
N TYR A 39 2.04 16.77 -41.64
CA TYR A 39 2.60 15.78 -42.56
C TYR A 39 1.60 15.55 -43.70
N LYS A 40 1.68 16.35 -44.76
CA LYS A 40 1.00 16.05 -46.03
C LYS A 40 1.99 15.37 -46.96
N ALA A 41 1.68 14.15 -47.40
CA ALA A 41 2.44 13.44 -48.43
C ALA A 41 2.45 14.16 -49.80
N SER A 42 1.66 15.24 -50.00
CA SER A 42 1.73 16.10 -51.18
C SER A 42 1.47 17.57 -50.82
N GLY A 43 2.30 18.47 -51.37
CA GLY A 43 2.46 19.86 -50.97
C GLY A 43 1.24 20.76 -51.18
N GLY A 44 0.35 20.82 -50.19
CA GLY A 44 -0.72 21.82 -50.11
C GLY A 44 -0.65 22.60 -48.79
N SER A 45 -0.23 23.86 -48.87
CA SER A 45 -0.19 24.81 -47.75
C SER A 45 -1.60 24.97 -47.15
N ALA A 46 -1.77 24.49 -45.91
CA ALA A 46 -2.93 24.78 -45.09
C ALA A 46 -2.41 25.22 -43.73
N GLY A 47 -2.90 26.36 -43.22
CA GLY A 47 -2.41 27.02 -42.02
C GLY A 47 -2.24 26.07 -40.84
N GLY A 48 -0.99 25.91 -40.39
CA GLY A 48 -0.65 25.14 -39.21
C GLY A 48 -1.01 25.89 -37.95
N CYS A 49 -1.48 25.15 -36.95
CA CYS A 49 -1.66 25.68 -35.61
C CYS A 49 -0.27 26.01 -35.03
N PRO A 50 0.02 27.27 -34.63
CA PRO A 50 1.36 27.66 -34.18
C PRO A 50 1.66 27.25 -32.73
N PHE A 51 0.77 26.48 -32.08
CA PHE A 51 0.92 26.16 -30.67
C PHE A 51 1.86 24.96 -30.48
N VAL A 52 2.92 25.21 -29.72
CA VAL A 52 3.77 24.18 -29.11
C VAL A 52 3.25 23.98 -27.69
N HIS A 53 2.93 22.74 -27.36
CA HIS A 53 2.49 22.34 -26.03
C HIS A 53 3.69 21.78 -25.26
N GLU A 54 3.97 22.34 -24.09
CA GLU A 54 4.94 21.78 -23.16
C GLU A 54 4.23 20.73 -22.28
N VAL A 55 4.70 19.50 -22.36
CA VAL A 55 4.27 18.39 -21.52
C VAL A 55 5.39 18.14 -20.51
N ARG A 56 5.19 18.61 -19.28
CA ARG A 56 6.09 18.27 -18.17
C ARG A 56 5.77 16.88 -17.68
N LYS A 57 6.82 16.09 -17.47
CA LYS A 57 6.70 14.78 -16.83
C LYS A 57 6.76 14.98 -15.32
N ASP A 58 5.76 14.44 -14.61
CA ASP A 58 5.75 14.27 -13.15
C ASP A 58 6.15 15.52 -12.32
N GLU A 59 5.27 16.53 -12.25
CA GLU A 59 5.46 17.69 -11.33
C GLU A 59 5.60 17.25 -9.86
N ASP A 60 5.09 16.06 -9.52
CA ASP A 60 5.18 15.40 -8.22
C ASP A 60 6.63 15.30 -7.70
N ILE A 61 7.59 14.88 -8.52
CA ILE A 61 8.99 14.67 -8.10
C ILE A 61 9.67 15.99 -7.72
N TYR A 62 9.16 17.12 -8.22
CA TYR A 62 9.68 18.45 -7.94
C TYR A 62 9.13 19.07 -6.65
N SER A 63 8.22 18.40 -5.95
CA SER A 63 7.75 18.82 -4.63
C SER A 63 8.94 19.05 -3.68
N PRO A 64 9.05 20.23 -3.03
CA PRO A 64 10.10 20.49 -2.05
C PRO A 64 10.16 19.45 -0.92
N ILE A 65 9.00 18.92 -0.53
CA ILE A 65 8.88 17.93 0.55
C ILE A 65 9.46 16.58 0.11
N LEU A 66 9.12 16.13 -1.10
CA LEU A 66 9.68 14.88 -1.63
C LEU A 66 11.19 15.02 -1.90
N ARG A 67 11.66 16.17 -2.36
CA ARG A 67 13.11 16.44 -2.49
C ARG A 67 13.84 16.32 -1.16
N LYS A 68 13.27 16.87 -0.09
CA LYS A 68 13.80 16.74 1.28
C LYS A 68 13.84 15.27 1.71
N LEU A 69 12.77 14.50 1.48
CA LEU A 69 12.74 13.05 1.72
C LEU A 69 13.87 12.33 0.99
N PHE A 70 14.07 12.60 -0.31
CA PHE A 70 15.15 11.98 -1.08
C PHE A 70 16.53 12.34 -0.54
N ASN A 71 16.77 13.59 -0.17
CA ASN A 71 18.05 14.03 0.38
C ASN A 71 18.35 13.36 1.72
N GLU A 72 17.39 13.34 2.65
CA GLU A 72 17.54 12.66 3.94
C GLU A 72 17.75 11.14 3.77
N SER A 73 16.99 10.52 2.88
CA SER A 73 17.14 9.11 2.52
C SER A 73 18.53 8.81 1.96
N HIS A 74 19.03 9.68 1.08
CA HIS A 74 20.37 9.59 0.51
C HIS A 74 21.45 9.71 1.59
N HIS A 75 21.30 10.66 2.52
CA HIS A 75 22.23 10.83 3.64
C HIS A 75 22.28 9.58 4.55
N ILE A 76 21.13 8.99 4.84
CA ILE A 76 21.05 7.72 5.58
C ILE A 76 21.81 6.61 4.83
N PHE A 77 21.59 6.48 3.52
CA PHE A 77 22.23 5.47 2.70
C PHE A 77 23.75 5.64 2.61
N VAL A 78 24.24 6.85 2.36
CA VAL A 78 25.68 7.15 2.35
C VAL A 78 26.29 6.92 3.74
N GLY A 79 25.56 7.26 4.81
CA GLY A 79 25.97 6.95 6.18
C GLY A 79 26.13 5.45 6.43
N LEU A 80 25.19 4.63 5.94
CA LEU A 80 25.24 3.17 6.01
C LEU A 80 26.48 2.58 5.32
N GLN A 81 26.87 3.14 4.16
CA GLN A 81 28.04 2.65 3.41
C GLN A 81 29.32 2.75 4.24
N ARG A 82 29.48 3.82 5.03
CA ARG A 82 30.65 4.03 5.91
C ARG A 82 30.69 3.02 7.08
N ILE A 83 29.53 2.70 7.66
CA ILE A 83 29.42 1.76 8.80
C ILE A 83 29.83 0.33 8.41
N ARG A 84 29.66 -0.05 7.13
CA ARG A 84 30.00 -1.39 6.63
C ARG A 84 31.48 -1.72 6.82
N GLU A 85 32.35 -0.72 6.72
CA GLU A 85 33.81 -0.85 6.74
C GLU A 85 34.38 -0.85 8.17
N ASP A 86 33.77 -0.12 9.10
CA ASP A 86 34.41 0.24 10.38
C ASP A 86 34.03 -0.60 11.61
N LEU A 87 32.99 -1.46 11.56
CA LEU A 87 32.46 -2.11 12.79
C LEU A 87 32.75 -3.61 12.96
N PRO A 88 32.98 -4.08 14.22
CA PRO A 88 32.95 -5.50 14.57
C PRO A 88 31.56 -6.10 14.37
N SER A 89 31.49 -7.34 13.85
CA SER A 89 30.25 -8.03 13.43
C SER A 89 29.14 -8.11 14.50
N LYS A 90 29.50 -8.12 15.80
CA LYS A 90 28.54 -8.26 16.91
C LYS A 90 27.65 -7.03 17.15
N ASN A 91 28.05 -5.83 16.72
CA ASN A 91 27.29 -4.59 16.94
C ASN A 91 26.50 -4.11 15.72
N LYS A 92 26.59 -4.82 14.59
CA LYS A 92 26.00 -4.37 13.32
C LYS A 92 24.47 -4.44 13.33
N LYS A 93 23.89 -5.51 13.88
CA LYS A 93 22.44 -5.75 13.90
C LYS A 93 21.63 -4.64 14.62
N PRO A 94 21.91 -4.29 15.89
CA PRO A 94 21.16 -3.23 16.56
C PRO A 94 21.33 -1.85 15.89
N GLN A 95 22.49 -1.58 15.27
CA GLN A 95 22.69 -0.35 14.50
C GLN A 95 21.85 -0.33 13.22
N PHE A 96 21.76 -1.44 12.48
CA PHE A 96 20.89 -1.50 11.30
C PHE A 96 19.42 -1.32 11.65
N VAL A 97 18.96 -1.88 12.78
CA VAL A 97 17.60 -1.64 13.29
C VAL A 97 17.41 -0.14 13.62
N SER A 98 18.37 0.49 14.30
CA SER A 98 18.32 1.93 14.60
C SER A 98 18.23 2.79 13.33
N ILE A 99 19.04 2.46 12.32
CA ILE A 99 19.06 3.18 11.04
C ILE A 99 17.77 2.97 10.25
N SER A 100 17.24 1.73 10.24
CA SER A 100 15.95 1.43 9.62
C SER A 100 14.81 2.23 10.27
N LYS A 101 14.79 2.33 11.60
CA LYS A 101 13.84 3.17 12.33
C LYS A 101 14.00 4.64 11.97
N ASN A 102 15.24 5.13 11.85
CA ASN A 102 15.49 6.51 11.42
C ASN A 102 14.93 6.78 10.02
N TYR A 103 15.16 5.87 9.07
CA TYR A 103 14.60 5.99 7.71
C TYR A 103 13.08 6.08 7.71
N ARG A 104 12.40 5.24 8.51
CA ARG A 104 10.95 5.30 8.67
C ARG A 104 10.47 6.59 9.31
N SER A 105 11.19 7.12 10.30
CA SER A 105 10.87 8.43 10.90
C SER A 105 10.94 9.56 9.87
N VAL A 106 11.90 9.52 8.94
CA VAL A 106 11.97 10.49 7.83
C VAL A 106 10.75 10.37 6.90
N ILE A 107 10.36 9.14 6.53
CA ILE A 107 9.15 8.92 5.72
C ILE A 107 7.91 9.46 6.45
N ARG A 108 7.78 9.19 7.75
CA ARG A 108 6.66 9.66 8.59
C ARG A 108 6.59 11.19 8.67
N ALA A 109 7.72 11.86 8.89
CA ALA A 109 7.78 13.32 8.92
C ALA A 109 7.39 13.92 7.56
N CYS A 110 7.83 13.31 6.45
CA CYS A 110 7.44 13.72 5.10
C CYS A 110 5.94 13.54 4.85
N MET A 111 5.35 12.41 5.26
CA MET A 111 3.91 12.19 5.15
C MET A 111 3.10 13.21 5.96
N GLU A 112 3.52 13.53 7.19
CA GLU A 112 2.87 14.52 8.03
C GLU A 112 2.93 15.93 7.39
N GLU A 113 4.08 16.32 6.84
CA GLU A 113 4.26 17.59 6.13
C GLU A 113 3.35 17.65 4.88
N LEU A 114 3.28 16.55 4.09
CA LEU A 114 2.36 16.44 2.94
C LEU A 114 0.90 16.56 3.35
N GLN A 115 0.48 15.88 4.43
CA GLN A 115 -0.89 15.96 4.95
C GLN A 115 -1.23 17.37 5.42
N GLN A 116 -0.31 18.05 6.12
CA GLN A 116 -0.51 19.42 6.57
C GLN A 116 -0.68 20.39 5.40
N VAL A 117 0.13 20.24 4.35
CA VAL A 117 -0.01 21.06 3.14
C VAL A 117 -1.30 20.73 2.37
N ALA A 118 -1.69 19.45 2.32
CA ALA A 118 -2.95 19.03 1.71
C ALA A 118 -4.19 19.63 2.39
N VAL A 119 -4.16 19.81 3.72
CA VAL A 119 -5.27 20.43 4.47
C VAL A 119 -5.28 21.96 4.35
N SER A 120 -4.11 22.58 4.19
CA SER A 120 -3.97 24.04 4.14
C SER A 120 -4.10 24.65 2.75
N THR A 121 -3.94 23.86 1.68
CA THR A 121 -4.13 24.33 0.31
C THR A 121 -5.60 24.57 0.00
N GLN A 122 -5.88 25.63 -0.77
CA GLN A 122 -7.23 25.92 -1.27
C GLN A 122 -7.52 25.21 -2.60
N ASP A 123 -6.50 24.68 -3.26
CA ASP A 123 -6.62 23.94 -4.53
C ASP A 123 -6.92 22.46 -4.26
N ALA A 124 -8.14 22.04 -4.64
CA ALA A 124 -8.61 20.66 -4.47
C ALA A 124 -7.84 19.63 -5.32
N ALA A 125 -7.34 20.03 -6.50
CA ALA A 125 -6.55 19.13 -7.34
C ALA A 125 -5.19 18.85 -6.69
N LEU A 126 -4.54 19.90 -6.18
CA LEU A 126 -3.27 19.80 -5.46
C LEU A 126 -3.42 19.04 -4.14
N ALA A 127 -4.51 19.25 -3.39
CA ALA A 127 -4.82 18.47 -2.19
C ALA A 127 -4.96 16.97 -2.48
N THR A 128 -5.63 16.63 -3.59
CA THR A 128 -5.78 15.24 -4.05
C THR A 128 -4.43 14.62 -4.43
N GLN A 129 -3.57 15.38 -5.12
CA GLN A 129 -2.22 14.94 -5.47
C GLN A 129 -1.38 14.62 -4.23
N TYR A 130 -1.38 15.49 -3.22
CA TYR A 130 -0.69 15.22 -1.95
C TYR A 130 -1.27 13.99 -1.23
N GLY A 131 -2.60 13.79 -1.25
CA GLY A 131 -3.24 12.58 -0.72
C GLY A 131 -2.77 11.30 -1.41
N ASN A 132 -2.60 11.33 -2.73
CA ASN A 132 -2.04 10.21 -3.50
C ASN A 132 -0.58 9.93 -3.11
N GLN A 133 0.24 10.98 -2.94
CA GLN A 133 1.64 10.84 -2.51
C GLN A 133 1.74 10.24 -1.09
N VAL A 134 0.90 10.68 -0.15
CA VAL A 134 0.83 10.11 1.20
C VAL A 134 0.47 8.63 1.14
N SER A 135 -0.48 8.24 0.28
CA SER A 135 -0.87 6.84 0.10
C SER A 135 0.28 5.98 -0.42
N ILE A 136 1.07 6.49 -1.36
CA ILE A 136 2.28 5.83 -1.88
C ILE A 136 3.34 5.69 -0.76
N LEU A 137 3.62 6.76 -0.02
CA LEU A 137 4.60 6.73 1.06
C LEU A 137 4.20 5.78 2.21
N LEU A 138 2.90 5.68 2.50
CA LEU A 138 2.37 4.72 3.46
C LEU A 138 2.60 3.29 2.98
N ALA A 139 2.40 2.99 1.70
CA ALA A 139 2.72 1.68 1.13
C ALA A 139 4.23 1.37 1.22
N VAL A 140 5.09 2.34 0.89
CA VAL A 140 6.55 2.20 1.01
C VAL A 140 6.95 1.91 2.46
N GLU A 141 6.41 2.67 3.42
CA GLU A 141 6.72 2.49 4.84
C GLU A 141 6.26 1.12 5.37
N LEU A 142 5.09 0.64 4.94
CA LEU A 142 4.56 -0.67 5.32
C LEU A 142 5.43 -1.81 4.78
N ILE A 143 5.82 -1.73 3.50
CA ILE A 143 6.72 -2.70 2.87
C ILE A 143 8.07 -2.69 3.60
N TRP A 144 8.61 -1.50 3.88
CA TRP A 144 9.87 -1.37 4.60
C TRP A 144 9.80 -1.95 6.02
N ASN A 145 8.71 -1.71 6.76
CA ASN A 145 8.47 -2.31 8.07
C ASN A 145 8.49 -3.85 8.01
N LEU A 146 7.89 -4.42 6.97
CA LEU A 146 7.91 -5.87 6.77
C LEU A 146 9.34 -6.38 6.53
N CYS A 147 10.09 -5.69 5.68
CA CYS A 147 11.49 -6.00 5.43
C CYS A 147 12.35 -5.86 6.70
N GLU A 148 12.08 -4.85 7.54
CA GLU A 148 12.75 -4.68 8.83
C GLU A 148 12.53 -5.90 9.73
N VAL A 149 11.28 -6.35 9.89
CA VAL A 149 10.93 -7.51 10.72
C VAL A 149 11.56 -8.80 10.17
N LEU A 150 11.49 -9.03 8.87
CA LEU A 150 11.94 -10.27 8.24
C LEU A 150 13.47 -10.38 8.12
N PHE A 151 14.13 -9.30 7.72
CA PHE A 151 15.53 -9.36 7.28
C PHE A 151 16.51 -8.59 8.17
N ILE A 152 16.07 -7.52 8.84
CA ILE A 152 16.96 -6.67 9.66
C ILE A 152 16.93 -7.13 11.11
N ASP A 153 15.76 -7.14 11.73
CA ASP A 153 15.58 -7.60 13.10
C ASP A 153 15.58 -9.14 13.20
N ALA A 154 15.14 -9.83 12.14
CA ALA A 154 15.18 -11.29 12.01
C ALA A 154 14.82 -12.00 13.32
N ALA A 155 13.62 -11.68 13.83
CA ALA A 155 13.14 -12.14 15.12
C ALA A 155 13.11 -13.69 15.18
N PRO A 156 13.39 -14.31 16.33
CA PRO A 156 13.22 -15.76 16.52
C PRO A 156 11.83 -16.21 16.09
N ALA A 157 11.70 -17.41 15.53
CA ALA A 157 10.44 -17.90 14.92
C ALA A 157 9.19 -17.81 15.83
N GLY A 158 9.36 -17.80 17.16
CA GLY A 158 8.28 -17.57 18.12
C GLY A 158 7.75 -16.13 18.14
N SER A 159 8.63 -15.13 18.20
CA SER A 159 8.25 -13.72 18.23
C SER A 159 7.97 -13.14 16.84
N LEU A 160 8.52 -13.76 15.78
CA LEU A 160 8.26 -13.35 14.40
C LEU A 160 6.77 -13.36 14.05
N VAL A 161 6.04 -14.40 14.47
CA VAL A 161 4.59 -14.49 14.22
C VAL A 161 3.84 -13.34 14.90
N LEU A 162 4.23 -12.96 16.12
CA LEU A 162 3.61 -11.84 16.83
C LEU A 162 3.87 -10.52 16.10
N HIS A 163 5.12 -10.27 15.67
CA HIS A 163 5.45 -9.08 14.89
C HIS A 163 4.72 -9.02 13.55
N LEU A 164 4.52 -10.17 12.88
CA LEU A 164 3.75 -10.24 11.64
C LEU A 164 2.27 -9.98 11.86
N LEU A 165 1.67 -10.50 12.94
CA LEU A 165 0.28 -10.20 13.28
C LEU A 165 0.09 -8.71 13.59
N ASP A 166 1.01 -8.10 14.34
CA ASP A 166 0.98 -6.65 14.60
C ASP A 166 1.16 -5.85 13.31
N TRP A 167 2.02 -6.31 12.39
CA TRP A 167 2.16 -5.70 11.05
C TRP A 167 0.85 -5.77 10.24
N VAL A 168 0.19 -6.93 10.19
CA VAL A 168 -1.07 -7.11 9.45
C VAL A 168 -2.17 -6.21 10.03
N ARG A 169 -2.23 -6.07 11.36
CA ARG A 169 -3.18 -5.17 12.04
C ARG A 169 -2.96 -3.71 11.65
N LEU A 170 -1.70 -3.27 11.55
CA LEU A 170 -1.36 -1.91 11.10
C LEU A 170 -1.69 -1.68 9.62
N HIS A 171 -1.59 -2.70 8.77
CA HIS A 171 -1.91 -2.60 7.35
C HIS A 171 -3.44 -2.55 7.08
N LYS A 172 -4.23 -3.27 7.87
CA LYS A 172 -5.69 -3.42 7.73
C LYS A 172 -6.42 -2.81 8.93
N ALA A 173 -6.19 -1.53 9.20
CA ALA A 173 -6.75 -0.85 10.37
C ALA A 173 -8.27 -0.55 10.26
N ASP A 174 -8.85 -0.63 9.07
CA ASP A 174 -10.25 -0.32 8.77
C ASP A 174 -11.22 -1.47 9.07
N VAL A 175 -10.72 -2.63 9.51
CA VAL A 175 -11.54 -3.83 9.74
C VAL A 175 -12.56 -3.63 10.85
N ASP A 176 -12.22 -2.88 11.90
CA ASP A 176 -13.15 -2.60 13.00
C ASP A 176 -14.30 -1.68 12.58
N GLU A 177 -14.01 -0.70 11.72
CA GLU A 177 -15.04 0.20 11.19
C GLU A 177 -15.99 -0.54 10.25
N LYS A 178 -15.44 -1.38 9.36
CA LYS A 178 -16.23 -2.27 8.51
C LYS A 178 -17.06 -3.27 9.32
N ALA A 179 -16.51 -3.80 10.41
CA ALA A 179 -17.25 -4.69 11.30
C ALA A 179 -18.43 -3.96 11.95
N ARG A 180 -18.24 -2.70 12.37
CA ARG A 180 -19.30 -1.85 12.92
C ARG A 180 -20.41 -1.60 11.90
N GLU A 181 -20.06 -1.31 10.65
CA GLU A 181 -21.01 -1.13 9.54
C GLU A 181 -21.82 -2.40 9.27
N VAL A 182 -21.14 -3.55 9.14
CA VAL A 182 -21.77 -4.86 8.92
C VAL A 182 -22.73 -5.20 10.05
N LEU A 183 -22.32 -5.01 11.30
CA LEU A 183 -23.14 -5.33 12.48
C LEU A 183 -24.30 -4.35 12.71
N ALA A 184 -24.24 -3.15 12.14
CA ALA A 184 -25.33 -2.17 12.19
C ALA A 184 -26.37 -2.39 11.08
N SER A 185 -26.09 -3.23 10.09
CA SER A 185 -27.04 -3.61 9.03
C SER A 185 -28.22 -4.40 9.60
N GLU A 186 -29.39 -4.29 8.95
CA GLU A 186 -30.59 -5.05 9.31
C GLU A 186 -30.37 -6.57 9.21
N SER A 187 -29.51 -7.00 8.28
CA SER A 187 -29.12 -8.40 8.08
C SER A 187 -27.59 -8.52 7.97
N PRO A 188 -26.86 -8.56 9.11
CA PRO A 188 -25.40 -8.69 9.10
C PRO A 188 -24.90 -9.92 8.35
N ALA A 189 -25.69 -11.00 8.41
CA ALA A 189 -25.53 -12.28 7.71
C ALA A 189 -25.35 -12.17 6.20
N GLU A 190 -26.13 -11.27 5.59
CA GLU A 190 -26.29 -11.14 4.15
C GLU A 190 -25.53 -9.93 3.62
N HIS A 191 -24.92 -9.16 4.52
CA HIS A 191 -24.07 -8.04 4.16
C HIS A 191 -22.87 -8.53 3.34
N GLN A 192 -22.61 -7.89 2.20
CA GLN A 192 -21.57 -8.32 1.26
C GLN A 192 -20.18 -8.42 1.91
N ALA A 193 -19.87 -7.50 2.84
CA ALA A 193 -18.61 -7.45 3.56
C ALA A 193 -18.53 -8.36 4.81
N TYR A 194 -19.55 -9.17 5.12
CA TYR A 194 -19.58 -10.02 6.32
C TYR A 194 -18.39 -10.99 6.37
N TRP A 195 -18.20 -11.75 5.30
CA TRP A 195 -17.11 -12.73 5.22
C TRP A 195 -15.74 -12.04 5.15
N ASP A 196 -15.65 -10.87 4.53
CA ASP A 196 -14.42 -10.09 4.49
C ASP A 196 -13.98 -9.67 5.90
N VAL A 197 -14.92 -9.26 6.75
CA VAL A 197 -14.64 -8.91 8.15
C VAL A 197 -14.21 -10.14 8.95
N VAL A 198 -14.93 -11.26 8.83
CA VAL A 198 -14.58 -12.52 9.54
C VAL A 198 -13.20 -13.01 9.12
N ILE A 199 -12.93 -13.09 7.82
CA ILE A 199 -11.63 -13.50 7.28
C ILE A 199 -10.53 -12.54 7.74
N SER A 200 -10.79 -11.23 7.72
CA SER A 200 -9.82 -10.23 8.17
C SER A 200 -9.47 -10.38 9.65
N TYR A 201 -10.45 -10.62 10.53
CA TYR A 201 -10.18 -10.88 11.95
C TYR A 201 -9.35 -12.14 12.17
N VAL A 202 -9.64 -13.22 11.44
CA VAL A 202 -8.86 -14.47 11.52
C VAL A 202 -7.42 -14.25 11.04
N LEU A 203 -7.23 -13.55 9.92
CA LEU A 203 -5.90 -13.23 9.39
C LEU A 203 -5.11 -12.29 10.31
N GLN A 204 -5.78 -11.44 11.10
CA GLN A 204 -5.17 -10.60 12.14
C GLN A 204 -4.91 -11.34 13.47
N GLY A 205 -5.25 -12.63 13.56
CA GLY A 205 -5.18 -13.42 14.79
C GLY A 205 -6.16 -12.97 15.87
N ARG A 206 -7.19 -12.20 15.50
CA ARG A 206 -8.27 -11.70 16.37
C ARG A 206 -9.42 -12.71 16.43
N MET A 207 -9.09 -13.87 17.00
CA MET A 207 -9.98 -15.04 17.00
C MET A 207 -11.24 -14.82 17.85
N ASP A 208 -11.13 -14.01 18.91
CA ASP A 208 -12.25 -13.70 19.79
C ASP A 208 -13.28 -12.80 19.11
N GLU A 209 -12.83 -11.81 18.35
CA GLU A 209 -13.70 -10.93 17.57
C GLU A 209 -14.35 -11.67 16.40
N ALA A 210 -13.58 -12.49 15.67
CA ALA A 210 -14.13 -13.37 14.64
C ALA A 210 -15.22 -14.29 15.21
N ARG A 211 -14.99 -14.87 16.40
CA ARG A 211 -15.97 -15.69 17.10
C ARG A 211 -17.23 -14.89 17.46
N GLN A 212 -17.09 -13.67 17.97
CA GLN A 212 -18.25 -12.84 18.34
C GLN A 212 -19.14 -12.53 17.14
N VAL A 213 -18.54 -12.22 15.98
CA VAL A 213 -19.27 -11.97 14.72
C VAL A 213 -19.99 -13.24 14.23
N LEU A 214 -19.35 -14.40 14.35
CA LEU A 214 -19.93 -15.69 13.95
C LEU A 214 -21.04 -16.19 14.90
N VAL A 215 -20.92 -15.95 16.21
CA VAL A 215 -21.93 -16.36 17.19
C VAL A 215 -23.20 -15.54 17.05
N LYS A 216 -23.10 -14.24 16.75
CA LYS A 216 -24.26 -13.40 16.44
C LYS A 216 -25.06 -13.93 15.23
N GLN A 217 -24.38 -14.52 14.25
CA GLN A 217 -25.02 -15.17 13.11
C GLN A 217 -25.74 -16.47 13.49
N ALA A 218 -25.09 -17.33 14.28
CA ALA A 218 -25.68 -18.58 14.74
C ALA A 218 -26.94 -18.35 15.62
N ALA A 219 -26.98 -17.26 16.38
CA ALA A 219 -28.14 -16.88 17.18
C ALA A 219 -29.36 -16.41 16.34
N LEU A 220 -29.12 -15.88 15.13
CA LEU A 220 -30.16 -15.37 14.24
C LEU A 220 -30.72 -16.44 13.28
N GLN A 221 -30.03 -17.56 13.08
CA GLN A 221 -30.40 -18.65 12.17
C GLN A 221 -30.38 -20.02 12.89
N PRO A 222 -31.41 -20.37 13.69
CA PRO A 222 -31.48 -21.68 14.36
C PRO A 222 -31.90 -22.84 13.43
N VAL A 223 -32.15 -22.59 12.14
CA VAL A 223 -32.65 -23.58 11.17
C VAL A 223 -31.76 -23.57 9.93
N ASN A 224 -30.67 -24.35 9.94
CA ASN A 224 -30.05 -24.97 8.77
C ASN A 224 -28.85 -25.83 9.21
N SER A 225 -29.16 -26.91 9.94
CA SER A 225 -28.22 -27.87 10.55
C SER A 225 -27.49 -28.78 9.55
N SER A 226 -27.22 -28.31 8.33
CA SER A 226 -26.48 -29.07 7.30
C SER A 226 -25.22 -28.36 6.79
N LYS A 227 -24.90 -27.15 7.28
CA LYS A 227 -23.59 -26.50 7.12
C LYS A 227 -22.81 -26.36 8.44
N GLU A 228 -23.27 -27.03 9.50
CA GLU A 228 -22.65 -27.00 10.85
C GLU A 228 -21.29 -27.71 10.91
N SER A 229 -20.91 -28.48 9.90
CA SER A 229 -19.64 -29.22 9.90
C SER A 229 -18.40 -28.32 9.81
N LEU A 230 -18.49 -27.10 9.25
CA LEU A 230 -17.39 -26.13 9.32
C LEU A 230 -17.36 -25.38 10.67
N PHE A 231 -18.53 -25.17 11.28
CA PHE A 231 -18.68 -24.46 12.55
C PHE A 231 -18.18 -25.28 13.75
N PHE A 232 -18.25 -26.63 13.70
CA PHE A 232 -17.71 -27.51 14.75
C PHE A 232 -16.19 -27.69 14.71
N PHE A 233 -15.51 -27.31 13.61
CA PHE A 233 -14.04 -27.37 13.54
C PHE A 233 -13.35 -26.14 14.15
N PHE A 234 -14.02 -25.00 14.22
CA PHE A 234 -13.46 -23.78 14.82
C PHE A 234 -13.22 -23.88 16.34
N PRO A 235 -14.08 -24.51 17.16
CA PRO A 235 -13.80 -24.78 18.57
C PRO A 235 -12.53 -25.60 18.82
N ALA A 236 -12.12 -26.45 17.87
CA ALA A 236 -10.86 -27.18 17.99
C ALA A 236 -9.65 -26.26 17.82
N MET A 237 -9.73 -25.19 17.01
CA MET A 237 -8.68 -24.16 16.87
C MET A 237 -8.45 -23.31 18.15
N LEU A 238 -9.29 -23.48 19.19
CA LEU A 238 -9.33 -22.63 20.38
C LEU A 238 -8.69 -23.25 21.64
N THR A 239 -7.80 -24.23 21.48
CA THR A 239 -6.90 -24.63 22.59
C THR A 239 -5.59 -23.83 22.52
N PRO A 240 -5.03 -23.41 23.67
CA PRO A 240 -3.83 -22.59 23.69
C PRO A 240 -2.69 -23.30 22.95
N ILE A 241 -2.02 -22.56 22.06
CA ILE A 241 -0.83 -23.01 21.34
C ILE A 241 0.31 -23.17 22.35
N THR A 242 0.32 -24.28 23.10
CA THR A 242 1.45 -24.64 23.98
C THR A 242 2.02 -26.02 23.68
N SER A 243 1.40 -26.83 22.81
CA SER A 243 2.01 -28.08 22.36
C SER A 243 1.52 -28.51 20.97
N GLY A 244 2.44 -28.60 20.01
CA GLY A 244 2.23 -29.43 18.81
C GLY A 244 1.77 -28.75 17.51
N ARG A 245 2.52 -27.76 16.97
CA ARG A 245 2.31 -27.21 15.60
C ARG A 245 2.21 -28.27 14.49
N GLY A 246 2.81 -29.45 14.68
CA GLY A 246 2.80 -30.54 13.69
C GLY A 246 1.46 -31.28 13.53
N ILE A 247 0.58 -31.26 14.53
CA ILE A 247 -0.70 -32.00 14.49
C ILE A 247 -1.80 -31.15 13.80
N TRP A 248 -1.72 -29.82 13.91
CA TRP A 248 -2.69 -28.88 13.34
C TRP A 248 -2.69 -28.87 11.80
N HIS A 249 -1.50 -28.93 11.20
CA HIS A 249 -1.35 -28.83 9.75
C HIS A 249 -1.88 -30.07 9.00
N VAL A 250 -1.90 -31.23 9.67
CA VAL A 250 -2.45 -32.50 9.15
C VAL A 250 -3.97 -32.50 9.23
N ARG A 251 -4.55 -31.92 10.30
CA ARG A 251 -6.00 -31.92 10.52
C ARG A 251 -6.77 -30.96 9.60
N CYS A 252 -6.12 -29.89 9.12
CA CYS A 252 -6.69 -29.01 8.09
C CYS A 252 -6.52 -29.51 6.64
N ARG A 253 -5.62 -30.47 6.37
CA ARG A 253 -5.39 -31.01 5.00
C ARG A 253 -6.22 -32.26 4.68
N CYS A 254 -6.75 -32.94 5.70
CA CYS A 254 -7.52 -34.18 5.53
C CYS A 254 -9.04 -33.98 5.43
N ALA A 255 -9.52 -32.75 5.20
CA ALA A 255 -10.94 -32.41 5.08
C ALA A 255 -11.19 -31.62 3.78
#